data_AF-A0A950LI89-F1
#
_entry.id   AF-A0A950LI89-F1
#
_cell.length_a   1.000
_cell.length_b   1.000
_cell.length_c   1.000
_cell.angle_alpha   90.00
_cell.angle_beta   90.00
_cell.angle_gamma   90.00
#
_symmetry.space_group_name_H-M   'P 1'
#
loop_
_entity.id
_entity.type
_entity.pdbx_description
1 polymer ?
#
loop_
_entity_poly.entity_id
_entity_poly.type
_entity_poly.pdbx_seq_one_letter_code
_entity_poly.pdbx_strand_id
1 'polypeptide(L)'
;MALQNRVTPFGEIVAMPERGTMFGNRGGRFHDPQTHSLGRRRHVSRRWICCELEFRGRHRQVFGQGYTELFFLDEATALAAGHRPCFECRHGDAVRFREAFARGNHYRALPRADEMDLVLHAQRRSPPRPLEDWRDLPDGAMIAFDGTACLVFEGELFSWTAAGYRAAPRSGPRRRLLTPPAIVAALASGYRPRLHRSLRAVMAHRSQRGDKA
;
A
#
# COMPACT_ATOMS: atom_id res chain seq x y z
N MET A 1 -18.55 -7.23 -15.51
CA MET A 1 -17.51 -7.82 -14.62
C MET A 1 -16.60 -6.70 -14.14
N ALA A 2 -16.05 -6.82 -12.93
CA ALA A 2 -15.07 -5.84 -12.44
C ALA A 2 -13.75 -5.97 -13.22
N LEU A 3 -13.10 -4.85 -13.52
CA LEU A 3 -11.79 -4.85 -14.16
C LEU A 3 -10.72 -5.43 -13.21
N GLN A 4 -9.72 -6.11 -13.78
CA GLN A 4 -8.55 -6.57 -13.03
C GLN A 4 -7.60 -5.39 -12.75
N ASN A 5 -7.94 -4.56 -11.78
CA ASN A 5 -7.18 -3.36 -11.45
C ASN A 5 -7.16 -3.01 -9.96
N ARG A 6 -7.53 -3.95 -9.08
CA ARG A 6 -7.37 -3.78 -7.62
C ARG A 6 -6.06 -4.41 -7.19
N VAL A 7 -5.31 -3.71 -6.33
CA VAL A 7 -4.04 -4.21 -5.83
C VAL A 7 -4.21 -4.66 -4.38
N THR A 8 -3.84 -5.91 -4.11
CA THR A 8 -3.78 -6.46 -2.76
C THR A 8 -2.50 -6.01 -2.04
N PRO A 9 -2.42 -6.12 -0.70
CA PRO A 9 -1.18 -5.88 0.03
C PRO A 9 -0.01 -6.77 -0.42
N PHE A 10 -0.29 -7.93 -1.03
CA PHE A 10 0.70 -8.81 -1.63
C PHE A 10 1.26 -8.30 -2.97
N GLY A 11 0.71 -7.20 -3.51
CA GLY A 11 1.09 -6.67 -4.81
C GLY A 11 0.44 -7.42 -5.99
N GLU A 12 -0.53 -8.29 -5.75
CA GLU A 12 -1.30 -8.96 -6.80
C GLU A 12 -2.33 -8.00 -7.39
N ILE A 13 -2.68 -8.20 -8.67
CA ILE A 13 -3.72 -7.41 -9.34
C ILE A 13 -4.92 -8.32 -9.59
N VAL A 14 -6.04 -8.01 -8.97
CA VAL A 14 -7.25 -8.84 -8.93
C VAL A 14 -8.47 -8.08 -9.44
N ALA A 15 -9.47 -8.83 -9.90
CA ALA A 15 -10.76 -8.29 -10.33
C ALA A 15 -11.72 -8.27 -9.14
N MET A 16 -12.04 -7.07 -8.65
CA MET A 16 -12.86 -6.85 -7.46
C MET A 16 -13.69 -5.55 -7.63
N PRO A 17 -14.96 -5.51 -7.21
CA PRO A 17 -15.83 -4.36 -7.42
C PRO A 17 -15.40 -3.13 -6.60
N GLU A 18 -14.78 -3.32 -5.43
CA GLU A 18 -14.48 -2.28 -4.45
C GLU A 18 -13.52 -1.24 -5.02
N ARG A 19 -13.93 0.03 -5.07
CA ARG A 19 -13.13 1.10 -5.71
C ARG A 19 -11.89 1.51 -4.94
N GLY A 20 -11.87 1.29 -3.62
CA GLY A 20 -10.83 1.82 -2.74
C GLY A 20 -10.86 3.35 -2.65
N THR A 21 -9.83 3.94 -2.05
CA THR A 21 -9.75 5.39 -1.81
C THR A 21 -8.61 6.06 -2.57
N MET A 22 -7.76 5.29 -3.23
CA MET A 22 -6.63 5.80 -3.99
C MET A 22 -6.43 5.04 -5.29
N PHE A 23 -5.76 5.70 -6.22
CA PHE A 23 -5.27 5.04 -7.43
C PHE A 23 -3.74 5.10 -7.51
N GLY A 24 -3.17 4.43 -8.48
CA GLY A 24 -1.76 4.52 -8.82
C GLY A 24 -1.45 3.84 -10.14
N ASN A 25 -0.16 3.66 -10.42
CA ASN A 25 0.29 2.91 -11.58
C ASN A 25 1.65 2.27 -11.30
N ARG A 26 2.04 1.36 -12.21
CA ARG A 26 3.35 0.70 -12.21
C ARG A 26 4.20 1.14 -13.40
N GLY A 27 4.25 2.46 -13.60
CA GLY A 27 5.21 3.12 -14.48
C GLY A 27 4.87 3.17 -15.97
N GLY A 28 3.65 2.81 -16.38
CA GLY A 28 3.24 2.81 -17.78
C GLY A 28 1.99 1.98 -18.05
N ARG A 29 1.71 1.79 -19.34
CA ARG A 29 0.61 0.96 -19.86
C ARG A 29 1.04 -0.50 -19.99
N PHE A 30 0.29 -1.40 -19.37
CA PHE A 30 0.42 -2.86 -19.53
C PHE A 30 -0.96 -3.56 -19.60
N HIS A 31 -2.01 -2.79 -19.84
CA HIS A 31 -3.32 -3.27 -20.25
C HIS A 31 -3.47 -3.09 -21.77
N ASP A 32 -4.43 -3.79 -22.34
CA ASP A 32 -4.93 -3.58 -23.69
C ASP A 32 -6.11 -2.59 -23.65
N PRO A 33 -6.03 -1.41 -24.30
CA PRO A 33 -7.12 -0.42 -24.31
C PRO A 33 -8.41 -0.86 -25.01
N GLN A 34 -8.36 -1.88 -25.87
CA GLN A 34 -9.55 -2.38 -26.56
C GLN A 34 -10.29 -3.40 -25.71
N THR A 35 -9.54 -4.33 -25.12
CA THR A 35 -10.13 -5.45 -24.35
C THR A 35 -10.20 -5.18 -22.85
N HIS A 36 -9.53 -4.13 -22.36
CA HIS A 36 -9.30 -3.82 -20.95
C HIS A 36 -8.66 -4.97 -20.15
N SER A 37 -7.98 -5.88 -20.84
CA SER A 37 -7.30 -7.03 -20.22
C SER A 37 -5.85 -6.67 -19.86
N LEU A 38 -5.29 -7.35 -18.85
CA LEU A 38 -3.87 -7.24 -18.52
C LEU A 38 -3.07 -8.27 -19.32
N GLY A 39 -1.93 -7.85 -19.90
CA GLY A 39 -0.99 -8.77 -20.56
C GLY A 39 -0.24 -9.68 -19.57
N ARG A 40 0.91 -10.26 -19.94
CA ARG A 40 1.76 -11.00 -18.96
C ARG A 40 2.56 -10.07 -18.04
N ARG A 41 2.95 -8.91 -18.56
CA ARG A 41 3.71 -7.89 -17.83
C ARG A 41 2.83 -7.28 -16.71
N ARG A 42 3.43 -7.02 -15.54
CA ARG A 42 2.74 -6.43 -14.37
C ARG A 42 3.26 -5.05 -13.97
N HIS A 43 4.23 -4.51 -14.71
CA HIS A 43 4.76 -3.15 -14.57
C HIS A 43 5.56 -2.78 -15.82
N VAL A 44 5.69 -1.49 -16.12
CA VAL A 44 6.51 -0.99 -17.23
C VAL A 44 7.85 -0.45 -16.74
N SER A 45 7.87 0.18 -15.56
CA SER A 45 9.11 0.71 -14.98
C SER A 45 9.13 0.56 -13.46
N ARG A 46 10.22 1.02 -12.83
CA ARG A 46 10.39 1.05 -11.37
C ARG A 46 9.53 2.10 -10.66
N ARG A 47 8.93 3.04 -11.41
CA ARG A 47 8.11 4.14 -10.88
C ARG A 47 6.72 3.65 -10.51
N TRP A 48 6.59 3.03 -9.34
CA TRP A 48 5.31 2.60 -8.80
C TRP A 48 4.81 3.69 -7.86
N ILE A 49 3.76 4.38 -8.29
CA ILE A 49 3.29 5.60 -7.63
C ILE A 49 1.85 5.44 -7.18
N CYS A 50 1.55 6.05 -6.03
CA CYS A 50 0.22 6.15 -5.45
C CYS A 50 -0.24 7.62 -5.51
N CYS A 51 -1.48 7.84 -5.93
CA CYS A 51 -2.04 9.10 -6.38
C CYS A 51 -3.46 9.32 -5.83
N GLU A 52 -3.92 10.58 -5.87
CA GLU A 52 -5.31 10.94 -5.56
C GLU A 52 -6.26 10.56 -6.70
N LEU A 53 -7.45 10.04 -6.37
CA LEU A 53 -8.48 9.69 -7.37
C LEU A 53 -8.77 10.86 -8.32
N GLU A 54 -8.82 12.07 -7.80
CA GLU A 54 -9.08 13.30 -8.53
C GLU A 54 -8.00 14.34 -8.26
N PHE A 55 -7.58 15.07 -9.30
CA PHE A 55 -6.61 16.16 -9.16
C PHE A 55 -6.79 17.18 -10.27
N ARG A 56 -6.99 18.45 -9.90
CA ARG A 56 -7.19 19.58 -10.83
C ARG A 56 -8.31 19.32 -11.85
N GLY A 57 -9.43 18.73 -11.42
CA GLY A 57 -10.57 18.40 -12.29
C GLY A 57 -10.27 17.35 -13.38
N ARG A 58 -9.13 16.65 -13.31
CA ARG A 58 -8.78 15.62 -14.31
C ARG A 58 -9.59 14.35 -14.07
N HIS A 59 -10.50 14.06 -14.99
CA HIS A 59 -11.21 12.78 -15.07
C HIS A 59 -10.39 11.81 -15.94
N ARG A 60 -10.13 10.60 -15.43
CA ARG A 60 -9.35 9.57 -16.13
C ARG A 60 -10.28 8.49 -16.65
N GLN A 61 -10.11 8.13 -17.92
CA GLN A 61 -10.69 6.90 -18.45
C GLN A 61 -9.82 5.73 -18.01
N VAL A 62 -10.36 4.88 -17.14
CA VAL A 62 -9.66 3.67 -16.69
C VAL A 62 -9.37 2.78 -17.88
N PHE A 63 -8.11 2.36 -18.00
CA PHE A 63 -7.59 1.54 -19.09
C PHE A 63 -7.79 2.16 -20.48
N GLY A 64 -7.70 3.49 -20.55
CA GLY A 64 -7.65 4.25 -21.80
C GLY A 64 -6.24 4.28 -22.41
N GLN A 65 -5.88 5.37 -23.08
CA GLN A 65 -4.59 5.45 -23.78
C GLN A 65 -3.37 5.67 -22.85
N GLY A 66 -3.59 5.94 -21.57
CA GLY A 66 -2.56 6.28 -20.59
C GLY A 66 -1.95 5.08 -19.86
N TYR A 67 -1.53 5.31 -18.62
CA TYR A 67 -1.01 4.27 -17.73
C TYR A 67 -2.08 3.23 -17.41
N THR A 68 -1.68 2.03 -16.97
CA THR A 68 -2.64 1.13 -16.31
C THR A 68 -2.97 1.68 -14.93
N GLU A 69 -4.21 2.14 -14.74
CA GLU A 69 -4.72 2.60 -13.44
C GLU A 69 -4.95 1.42 -12.50
N LEU A 70 -4.32 1.48 -11.34
CA LEU A 70 -4.49 0.51 -10.27
C LEU A 70 -5.14 1.18 -9.07
N PHE A 71 -5.96 0.46 -8.33
CA PHE A 71 -6.72 0.99 -7.21
C PHE A 71 -6.38 0.25 -5.92
N PHE A 72 -6.33 1.00 -4.83
CA PHE A 72 -5.96 0.53 -3.50
C PHE A 72 -7.07 0.87 -2.52
N LEU A 73 -7.33 -0.04 -1.58
CA LEU A 73 -8.21 0.25 -0.45
C LEU A 73 -7.83 1.60 0.19
N ASP A 74 -6.54 1.76 0.48
CA ASP A 74 -5.94 2.93 1.11
C ASP A 74 -4.41 2.99 0.90
N GLU A 75 -3.73 3.87 1.65
CA GLU A 75 -2.29 4.06 1.50
C GLU A 75 -1.46 2.92 2.07
N ALA A 76 -1.84 2.34 3.20
CA ALA A 76 -1.13 1.19 3.74
C ALA A 76 -1.09 0.04 2.72
N THR A 77 -2.21 -0.18 2.02
CA THR A 77 -2.27 -1.16 0.92
C THR A 77 -1.30 -0.81 -0.22
N ALA A 78 -1.25 0.46 -0.63
CA ALA A 78 -0.35 0.90 -1.70
C ALA A 78 1.14 0.79 -1.31
N LEU A 79 1.47 1.19 -0.09
CA LEU A 79 2.80 1.07 0.52
C LEU A 79 3.23 -0.39 0.66
N ALA A 80 2.33 -1.27 1.10
CA ALA A 80 2.58 -2.71 1.19
C ALA A 80 2.93 -3.32 -0.18
N ALA A 81 2.18 -2.93 -1.22
CA ALA A 81 2.50 -3.26 -2.61
C ALA A 81 3.73 -2.50 -3.17
N GLY A 82 4.41 -1.70 -2.35
CA GLY A 82 5.65 -0.99 -2.67
C GLY A 82 5.50 0.29 -3.47
N HIS A 83 4.32 0.90 -3.55
CA HIS A 83 4.13 2.18 -4.21
C HIS A 83 4.49 3.33 -3.27
N ARG A 84 5.15 4.37 -3.78
CA ARG A 84 5.40 5.61 -3.01
C ARG A 84 4.41 6.72 -3.39
N PRO A 85 4.19 7.74 -2.54
CA PRO A 85 3.33 8.86 -2.91
C PRO A 85 3.84 9.62 -4.14
N CYS A 86 2.90 10.13 -4.92
CA CYS A 86 3.15 10.88 -6.14
C CYS A 86 3.53 12.34 -5.85
N PHE A 87 4.65 12.81 -6.42
CA PHE A 87 5.10 14.20 -6.28
C PHE A 87 4.22 15.23 -7.01
N GLU A 88 3.30 14.80 -7.89
CA GLU A 88 2.39 15.71 -8.58
C GLU A 88 1.11 15.96 -7.76
N CYS A 89 0.28 14.93 -7.61
CA CYS A 89 -1.03 15.07 -6.97
C CYS A 89 -1.02 14.90 -5.44
N ARG A 90 0.01 14.27 -4.90
CA ARG A 90 0.20 14.03 -3.46
C ARG A 90 1.47 14.73 -2.96
N HIS A 91 1.77 15.92 -3.49
CA HIS A 91 3.05 16.60 -3.26
C HIS A 91 3.45 16.69 -1.77
N GLY A 92 2.54 17.15 -0.91
CA GLY A 92 2.81 17.24 0.53
C GLY A 92 3.12 15.89 1.18
N ASP A 93 2.39 14.84 0.84
CA ASP A 93 2.68 13.47 1.31
C ASP A 93 4.01 12.96 0.74
N ALA A 94 4.31 13.23 -0.52
CA ALA A 94 5.53 12.79 -1.16
C ALA A 94 6.78 13.43 -0.56
N VAL A 95 6.70 14.70 -0.17
CA VAL A 95 7.76 15.39 0.57
C VAL A 95 7.95 14.77 1.95
N ARG A 96 6.88 14.61 2.74
CA ARG A 96 6.94 13.95 4.07
C ARG A 96 7.48 12.54 3.99
N PHE A 97 7.03 11.77 2.99
CA PHE A 97 7.52 10.41 2.74
C PHE A 97 9.01 10.43 2.43
N ARG A 98 9.47 11.31 1.52
CA ARG A 98 10.89 11.41 1.16
C ARG A 98 11.77 11.75 2.35
N GLU A 99 11.34 12.67 3.21
CA GLU A 99 12.07 13.04 4.42
C GLU A 99 12.16 11.88 5.42
N ALA A 100 11.03 11.23 5.68
CA ALA A 100 10.99 10.07 6.58
C ALA A 100 11.78 8.88 6.01
N PHE A 101 11.71 8.66 4.70
CA PHE A 101 12.50 7.65 3.98
C PHE A 101 13.99 7.94 4.11
N ALA A 102 14.42 9.19 3.92
CA ALA A 102 15.82 9.59 4.09
C ALA A 102 16.31 9.31 5.52
N ARG A 103 15.56 9.74 6.54
CA ARG A 103 15.89 9.51 7.94
C ARG A 103 15.98 8.02 8.28
N GLY A 104 14.93 7.27 7.96
CA GLY A 104 14.83 5.85 8.33
C GLY A 104 15.81 4.95 7.59
N ASN A 105 16.20 5.32 6.38
CA ASN A 105 17.18 4.56 5.59
C ASN A 105 18.59 5.18 5.65
N HIS A 106 18.84 6.08 6.60
CA HIS A 106 20.15 6.67 6.89
C HIS A 106 20.83 7.37 5.69
N TYR A 107 20.05 8.04 4.86
CA TYR A 107 20.59 8.89 3.80
C TYR A 107 21.21 10.17 4.36
N ARG A 108 22.36 10.58 3.82
CA ARG A 108 23.03 11.84 4.19
C ARG A 108 22.33 13.09 3.65
N ALA A 109 21.59 12.95 2.55
CA ALA A 109 20.83 14.01 1.89
C ALA A 109 19.49 13.45 1.40
N LEU A 110 18.52 14.32 1.10
CA LEU A 110 17.22 13.87 0.59
C LEU A 110 17.37 13.15 -0.75
N PRO A 111 16.96 11.88 -0.87
CA PRO A 111 17.08 11.13 -2.10
C PRO A 111 16.12 11.65 -3.16
N ARG A 112 16.56 11.62 -4.41
CA ARG A 112 15.70 11.81 -5.58
C ARG A 112 14.66 10.69 -5.64
N ALA A 113 13.56 10.97 -6.32
CA ALA A 113 12.49 10.00 -6.50
C ALA A 113 12.96 8.68 -7.13
N ASP A 114 13.89 8.76 -8.08
CA ASP A 114 14.44 7.59 -8.77
C ASP A 114 15.36 6.74 -7.88
N GLU A 115 16.07 7.36 -6.92
CA GLU A 115 16.90 6.64 -5.94
C GLU A 115 16.02 5.84 -4.97
N MET A 116 14.90 6.42 -4.52
CA MET A 116 13.89 5.67 -3.75
C MET A 116 13.29 4.54 -4.59
N ASP A 117 12.93 4.79 -5.86
CA ASP A 117 12.37 3.78 -6.75
C ASP A 117 13.34 2.61 -7.00
N LEU A 118 14.65 2.86 -7.04
CA LEU A 118 15.67 1.82 -7.20
C LEU A 118 15.67 0.85 -6.00
N VAL A 119 15.69 1.39 -4.78
CA VAL A 119 15.64 0.59 -3.53
C VAL A 119 14.34 -0.21 -3.47
N LEU A 120 13.20 0.46 -3.70
CA LEU A 120 11.90 -0.20 -3.65
C LEU A 120 11.77 -1.27 -4.74
N HIS A 121 12.30 -1.04 -5.94
CA HIS A 121 12.27 -2.03 -7.01
C HIS A 121 13.08 -3.29 -6.68
N ALA A 122 14.20 -3.17 -5.96
CA ALA A 122 14.91 -4.33 -5.44
C ALA A 122 14.04 -5.11 -4.44
N GLN A 123 13.43 -4.41 -3.48
CA GLN A 123 12.62 -5.02 -2.42
C GLN A 123 11.33 -5.69 -2.95
N ARG A 124 10.67 -5.12 -3.97
CA ARG A 124 9.48 -5.72 -4.62
C ARG A 124 9.76 -7.05 -5.33
N ARG A 125 11.01 -7.32 -5.70
CA ARG A 125 11.43 -8.55 -6.39
C ARG A 125 11.96 -9.61 -5.44
N SER A 126 12.18 -9.24 -4.18
CA SER A 126 12.58 -10.18 -3.13
C SER A 126 11.34 -10.87 -2.54
N PRO A 127 11.47 -12.13 -2.08
CA PRO A 127 10.40 -12.78 -1.35
C PRO A 127 10.10 -12.02 -0.04
N PRO A 128 8.84 -12.04 0.45
CA PRO A 128 8.49 -11.46 1.75
C PRO A 128 9.37 -12.03 2.87
N ARG A 129 9.88 -11.16 3.73
CA ARG A 129 10.77 -11.57 4.83
C ARG A 129 9.97 -12.24 5.95
N PRO A 130 10.40 -13.40 6.48
CA PRO A 130 9.85 -13.94 7.72
C PRO A 130 9.94 -12.93 8.87
N LEU A 131 9.00 -13.01 9.80
CA LEU A 131 8.97 -12.19 11.01
C LEU A 131 8.84 -13.07 12.26
N GLU A 132 9.67 -12.80 13.26
CA GLU A 132 9.58 -13.43 14.58
C GLU A 132 8.57 -12.74 15.49
N ASP A 133 8.50 -11.40 15.44
CA ASP A 133 7.43 -10.62 16.04
C ASP A 133 6.99 -9.48 15.10
N TRP A 134 5.73 -9.07 15.25
CA TRP A 134 5.13 -7.94 14.56
C TRP A 134 4.89 -6.75 15.49
N ARG A 135 4.97 -6.94 16.82
CA ARG A 135 4.66 -5.90 17.82
C ARG A 135 5.55 -4.67 17.74
N ASP A 136 6.79 -4.84 17.26
CA ASP A 136 7.73 -3.73 17.08
C ASP A 136 7.59 -3.03 15.72
N LEU A 137 6.65 -3.47 14.86
CA LEU A 137 6.42 -2.83 13.59
C LEU A 137 5.65 -1.51 13.78
N PRO A 138 6.02 -0.46 13.03
CA PRO A 138 5.33 0.82 13.11
C PRO A 138 3.93 0.75 12.51
N ASP A 139 3.05 1.62 13.00
CA ASP A 139 1.72 1.84 12.44
C ASP A 139 1.77 2.05 10.93
N GLY A 140 0.86 1.38 10.22
CA GLY A 140 0.81 1.43 8.76
C GLY A 140 1.60 0.33 8.06
N ALA A 141 2.44 -0.43 8.78
CA ALA A 141 3.07 -1.61 8.24
C ALA A 141 2.03 -2.72 8.02
N MET A 142 2.23 -3.51 6.95
CA MET A 142 1.40 -4.67 6.66
C MET A 142 2.22 -5.95 6.68
N ILE A 143 1.62 -7.00 7.21
CA ILE A 143 2.19 -8.34 7.31
C ILE A 143 1.24 -9.35 6.71
N ALA A 144 1.75 -10.50 6.31
CA ALA A 144 0.96 -11.71 6.10
C ALA A 144 1.02 -12.53 7.39
N PHE A 145 -0.15 -12.80 7.96
CA PHE A 145 -0.37 -13.60 9.14
C PHE A 145 -1.17 -14.84 8.72
N ASP A 146 -0.50 -15.98 8.61
CA ASP A 146 -1.04 -17.22 7.99
C ASP A 146 -1.71 -17.02 6.63
N GLY A 147 -1.09 -16.20 5.79
CA GLY A 147 -1.60 -15.91 4.44
C GLY A 147 -2.70 -14.85 4.39
N THR A 148 -3.20 -14.37 5.52
CA THR A 148 -4.07 -13.20 5.58
C THR A 148 -3.24 -11.93 5.69
N ALA A 149 -3.48 -10.94 4.83
CA ALA A 149 -2.83 -9.63 5.00
C ALA A 149 -3.46 -8.90 6.19
N CYS A 150 -2.62 -8.40 7.10
CA CYS A 150 -3.03 -7.65 8.28
C CYS A 150 -2.28 -6.31 8.33
N LEU A 151 -2.98 -5.25 8.72
CA LEU A 151 -2.40 -3.96 9.10
C LEU A 151 -1.96 -4.01 10.56
N VAL A 152 -0.77 -3.52 10.85
CA VAL A 152 -0.30 -3.17 12.21
C VAL A 152 -0.72 -1.74 12.51
N PHE A 153 -1.44 -1.54 13.61
CA PHE A 153 -1.87 -0.22 14.05
C PHE A 153 -2.16 -0.20 15.55
N GLU A 154 -1.60 0.76 16.28
CA GLU A 154 -1.78 0.95 17.73
C GLU A 154 -1.53 -0.33 18.55
N GLY A 155 -0.49 -1.09 18.18
CA GLY A 155 -0.13 -2.34 18.87
C GLY A 155 -1.07 -3.51 18.58
N GLU A 156 -2.01 -3.36 17.65
CA GLU A 156 -2.96 -4.40 17.24
C GLU A 156 -2.81 -4.78 15.77
N LEU A 157 -3.45 -5.91 15.41
CA LEU A 157 -3.62 -6.34 14.02
C LEU A 157 -5.06 -6.17 13.54
N PHE A 158 -5.19 -5.76 12.28
CA PHE A 158 -6.47 -5.65 11.59
C PHE A 158 -6.41 -6.37 10.24
N SER A 159 -7.26 -7.39 10.05
CA SER A 159 -7.34 -8.12 8.79
C SER A 159 -7.78 -7.19 7.66
N TRP A 160 -7.01 -7.19 6.57
CA TRP A 160 -7.35 -6.49 5.36
C TRP A 160 -8.38 -7.28 4.56
N THR A 161 -9.39 -6.58 4.04
CA THR A 161 -10.27 -7.08 2.99
C THR A 161 -10.44 -6.00 1.93
N ALA A 162 -10.88 -6.36 0.73
CA ALA A 162 -11.13 -5.39 -0.34
C ALA A 162 -12.13 -4.29 0.06
N ALA A 163 -13.08 -4.61 0.96
CA ALA A 163 -14.09 -3.69 1.46
C ALA A 163 -13.64 -2.86 2.69
N GLY A 164 -12.49 -3.19 3.29
CA GLY A 164 -12.00 -2.53 4.49
C GLY A 164 -11.39 -3.48 5.52
N TYR A 165 -10.87 -2.88 6.59
CA TYR A 165 -10.33 -3.59 7.75
C TYR A 165 -11.39 -4.26 8.62
N ARG A 166 -11.00 -5.38 9.23
CA ARG A 166 -11.77 -6.17 10.21
C ARG A 166 -10.87 -6.54 11.40
N ALA A 167 -11.47 -7.04 12.47
CA ALA A 167 -10.73 -7.66 13.56
C ALA A 167 -9.83 -8.79 13.03
N ALA A 168 -8.55 -8.80 13.42
CA ALA A 168 -7.63 -9.86 13.02
C ALA A 168 -7.87 -11.19 13.75
N PRO A 169 -7.45 -12.32 13.16
CA PRO A 169 -7.35 -13.60 13.88
C PRO A 169 -6.40 -13.48 15.08
N ARG A 170 -6.64 -14.29 16.12
CA ARG A 170 -5.93 -14.20 17.41
C ARG A 170 -4.50 -14.72 17.40
N SER A 171 -4.18 -15.72 16.56
CA SER A 171 -2.87 -16.37 16.55
C SER A 171 -2.66 -17.16 15.28
N GLY A 172 -1.39 -17.35 14.91
CA GLY A 172 -0.99 -18.01 13.69
C GLY A 172 0.52 -18.24 13.64
N PRO A 173 1.01 -19.43 13.20
CA PRO A 173 2.44 -19.75 13.28
C PRO A 173 3.30 -18.96 12.29
N ARG A 174 2.75 -18.47 11.17
CA ARG A 174 3.56 -17.88 10.09
C ARG A 174 3.30 -16.40 9.92
N ARG A 175 4.38 -15.62 10.04
CA ARG A 175 4.37 -14.17 9.88
C ARG A 175 5.40 -13.75 8.85
N ARG A 176 5.00 -12.91 7.90
CA ARG A 176 5.91 -12.36 6.88
C ARG A 176 5.64 -10.87 6.69
N LEU A 177 6.68 -10.08 6.54
CA LEU A 177 6.58 -8.66 6.25
C LEU A 177 6.18 -8.45 4.78
N LEU A 178 5.07 -7.76 4.55
CA LEU A 178 4.62 -7.38 3.20
C LEU A 178 5.15 -6.00 2.83
N THR A 179 5.08 -5.04 3.75
CA THR A 179 5.61 -3.69 3.52
C THR A 179 7.12 -3.71 3.29
N PRO A 180 7.63 -3.16 2.18
CA PRO A 180 9.06 -3.13 1.90
C PRO A 180 9.85 -2.55 3.08
N PRO A 181 10.98 -3.16 3.49
CA PRO A 181 11.75 -2.69 4.65
C PRO A 181 12.11 -1.21 4.62
N ALA A 182 12.36 -0.64 3.44
CA ALA A 182 12.67 0.79 3.33
C ALA A 182 11.46 1.69 3.62
N ILE A 183 10.25 1.20 3.36
CA ILE A 183 8.99 1.86 3.73
C ILE A 183 8.72 1.67 5.22
N VAL A 184 8.98 0.50 5.79
CA VAL A 184 8.89 0.28 7.26
C VAL A 184 9.77 1.28 8.00
N ALA A 185 11.01 1.48 7.54
CA ALA A 185 11.91 2.47 8.11
C ALA A 185 11.36 3.91 8.01
N ALA A 186 10.68 4.26 6.90
CA ALA A 186 10.02 5.54 6.74
C ALA A 186 8.82 5.72 7.70
N LEU A 187 8.01 4.67 7.91
CA LEU A 187 6.89 4.67 8.87
C LEU A 187 7.40 4.87 10.30
N ALA A 188 8.44 4.13 10.69
CA ALA A 188 9.11 4.27 11.98
C ALA A 188 9.70 5.69 12.16
N SER A 189 10.14 6.33 11.07
CA SER A 189 10.68 7.69 11.05
C SER A 189 9.64 8.79 10.91
N GLY A 190 8.37 8.49 11.17
CA GLY A 190 7.30 9.48 11.30
C GLY A 190 6.39 9.64 10.08
N TYR A 191 6.57 8.87 8.99
CA TYR A 191 5.56 8.85 7.94
C TYR A 191 4.27 8.21 8.47
N ARG A 192 3.12 8.82 8.17
CA ARG A 192 1.80 8.33 8.59
C ARG A 192 0.93 8.14 7.36
N PRO A 193 0.56 6.90 7.00
CA PRO A 193 -0.26 6.66 5.82
C PRO A 193 -1.71 7.02 6.06
N ARG A 194 -2.42 7.43 5.00
CA ARG A 194 -3.88 7.54 5.02
C ARG A 194 -4.52 6.14 5.06
N LEU A 195 -5.27 5.86 6.12
CA LEU A 195 -5.93 4.58 6.35
C LEU A 195 -7.43 4.63 6.00
N HIS A 196 -7.98 3.51 5.58
CA HIS A 196 -9.41 3.40 5.26
C HIS A 196 -10.28 3.64 6.50
N ARG A 197 -11.40 4.36 6.33
CA ARG A 197 -12.32 4.74 7.43
C ARG A 197 -12.87 3.56 8.24
N SER A 198 -12.93 2.37 7.64
CA SER A 198 -13.42 1.17 8.33
C SER A 198 -12.54 0.78 9.53
N LEU A 199 -11.26 1.17 9.55
CA LEU A 199 -10.37 0.92 10.68
C LEU A 199 -10.94 1.55 11.96
N ARG A 200 -11.33 2.84 11.88
CA ARG A 200 -11.95 3.58 12.99
C ARG A 200 -13.22 2.90 13.49
N ALA A 201 -14.04 2.40 12.56
CA ALA A 201 -15.28 1.69 12.93
C ALA A 201 -14.97 0.43 13.74
N VAL A 202 -14.00 -0.38 13.32
CA VAL A 202 -13.60 -1.59 14.03
C VAL A 202 -13.00 -1.27 15.41
N MET A 203 -12.16 -0.24 15.50
CA MET A 203 -11.56 0.19 16.77
C MET A 203 -12.64 0.64 17.77
N ALA A 204 -13.60 1.47 17.35
CA ALA A 204 -14.69 1.92 18.20
C ALA A 204 -15.54 0.76 18.77
N HIS A 205 -15.79 -0.27 17.96
CA HIS A 205 -16.53 -1.45 18.39
C HIS A 205 -15.76 -2.32 19.40
N ARG A 206 -14.42 -2.25 19.40
CA ARG A 206 -13.57 -2.96 20.36
C ARG A 206 -13.52 -2.24 21.71
N SER A 207 -13.34 -0.91 21.71
CA SER A 207 -13.35 -0.12 22.95
C SER A 207 -14.65 -0.31 23.75
N GLN A 208 -15.80 -0.33 23.07
CA GLN A 208 -17.11 -0.57 23.71
C GLN A 208 -17.30 -1.99 24.29
N ARG A 209 -16.52 -2.97 23.85
CA ARG A 209 -16.53 -4.34 24.40
C ARG A 209 -15.52 -4.54 25.52
N GLY A 210 -14.46 -3.73 25.57
CA GLY A 210 -13.44 -3.75 26.64
C GLY A 210 -13.95 -3.20 27.97
N ASP A 211 -14.83 -2.21 27.95
CA ASP A 211 -15.43 -1.60 29.16
C ASP A 211 -16.54 -2.46 29.83
N LYS A 212 -16.76 -3.69 29.37
CA LYS A 212 -17.76 -4.63 29.94
C LYS A 212 -17.14 -5.89 30.56
N ALA A 213 -15.82 -5.92 30.74
CA ALA A 213 -15.09 -7.03 31.36
C ALA A 213 -14.53 -6.63 32.74
#